data_AF-A0A7Y2KV11-F1
#
_entry.id   AF-A0A7Y2KV11-F1
#
_cell.length_a   1.000
_cell.length_b   1.000
_cell.length_c   1.000
_cell.angle_alpha   90.00
_cell.angle_beta   90.00
_cell.angle_gamma   90.00
#
_symmetry.space_group_name_H-M   'P 1'
#
loop_
_entity.id
_entity.type
_entity.pdbx_description
1 polymer ?
#
loop_
_entity_poly.entity_id
_entity_poly.type
_entity_poly.pdbx_seq_one_letter_code
_entity_poly.pdbx_strand_id
1 'polypeptide(L)'
;TLRALRSTRSRSPVRSVNLLVDEVELDARRQEPLPPLAPSQTPWQELYRQLVGQLSTGGCLEPATLYWRVIPENGPPRHSH
;
A
#
# COMPACT_ATOMS: atom_id res chain seq x y z
N THR A 1 -15.59 -8.27 20.90
CA THR A 1 -15.54 -7.31 22.03
C THR A 1 -14.55 -6.22 21.66
N LEU A 2 -15.03 -5.07 21.18
CA LEU A 2 -14.18 -4.00 20.62
C LEU A 2 -13.57 -3.16 21.75
N ARG A 3 -12.31 -3.41 22.11
CA ARG A 3 -11.57 -2.54 23.05
C ARG A 3 -10.90 -1.42 22.27
N ALA A 4 -11.56 -0.26 22.24
CA ALA A 4 -10.99 0.97 21.70
C ALA A 4 -9.86 1.47 22.61
N LEU A 5 -8.60 1.31 22.20
CA LEU A 5 -7.46 2.03 22.76
C LEU A 5 -7.19 3.25 21.88
N ARG A 6 -7.80 4.39 22.23
CA ARG A 6 -7.44 5.70 21.69
C ARG A 6 -6.46 6.37 22.65
N SER A 7 -5.22 6.56 22.22
CA SER A 7 -4.35 7.64 22.70
C SER A 7 -3.19 7.85 21.74
N THR A 8 -3.45 8.59 20.65
CA THR A 8 -2.37 9.21 19.86
C THR A 8 -2.28 10.66 20.30
N ARG A 9 -1.23 11.01 21.05
CA ARG A 9 -0.96 12.40 21.44
C ARG A 9 0.04 13.00 20.45
N SER A 10 -0.44 13.78 19.48
CA SER A 10 0.42 14.61 18.63
C SER A 10 0.58 15.98 19.29
N ARG A 11 1.78 16.30 19.78
CA ARG A 11 2.15 17.68 20.13
C ARG A 11 3.64 17.92 19.88
N SER A 12 3.94 18.75 18.86
CA SER A 12 5.18 19.53 18.62
C SER A 12 6.39 18.80 17.96
N PRO A 13 7.45 19.55 17.59
CA PRO A 13 7.89 19.96 16.24
C PRO A 13 8.65 18.88 15.44
N VAL A 14 8.64 17.64 15.91
CA VAL A 14 9.37 16.52 15.30
C VAL A 14 8.40 15.73 14.41
N ARG A 15 8.84 15.36 13.20
CA ARG A 15 8.07 14.57 12.22
C ARG A 15 7.95 13.10 12.63
N SER A 16 7.36 12.84 13.79
CA SER A 16 7.20 11.50 14.37
C SER A 16 5.77 11.25 14.80
N VAL A 17 5.30 10.02 14.57
CA VAL A 17 4.05 9.50 15.12
C VAL A 17 4.40 8.27 15.95
N ASN A 18 4.21 8.36 17.27
CA ASN A 18 4.57 7.29 18.19
C ASN A 18 3.33 6.57 18.70
N LEU A 19 3.34 5.25 18.62
CA LEU A 19 2.32 4.42 19.26
C LEU A 19 2.75 4.17 20.71
N LEU A 20 1.96 4.65 21.68
CA LEU A 20 2.26 4.53 23.10
C LEU A 20 1.74 3.19 23.66
N VAL A 21 2.37 2.10 23.25
CA VAL A 21 2.08 0.73 23.70
C VAL A 21 3.41 0.03 23.98
N ASP A 22 3.47 -0.79 25.02
CA ASP A 22 4.66 -1.58 25.34
C ASP A 22 4.99 -2.58 24.23
N GLU A 23 6.29 -2.87 24.05
CA GLU A 23 6.75 -3.78 22.98
C GLU A 23 6.17 -5.19 23.11
N VAL A 24 6.06 -5.71 24.35
CA VAL A 24 5.49 -7.03 24.63
C VAL A 24 4.04 -7.13 24.16
N GLU A 25 3.24 -6.08 24.38
CA GLU A 25 1.85 -6.02 23.93
C GLU A 25 1.78 -5.86 22.40
N LEU A 26 2.68 -5.08 21.80
CA LEU A 26 2.74 -4.92 20.35
C LEU A 26 3.06 -6.25 19.65
N ASP A 27 4.01 -7.01 20.20
CA ASP A 27 4.40 -8.31 19.67
C ASP A 27 3.29 -9.34 19.83
N ALA A 28 2.59 -9.35 20.98
CA ALA A 28 1.41 -10.17 21.17
C ALA A 28 0.33 -9.89 20.09
N ARG A 29 0.08 -8.61 19.76
CA ARG A 29 -0.88 -8.23 18.71
C ARG A 29 -0.44 -8.60 17.30
N ARG A 30 0.87 -8.60 17.00
CA ARG A 30 1.40 -9.03 15.70
C ARG A 30 1.19 -10.51 15.44
N GLN A 31 1.05 -11.32 16.50
CA GLN A 31 0.71 -12.74 16.39
C GLN A 31 -0.79 -12.98 16.17
N GLU A 32 -1.65 -11.97 16.37
CA GLU A 32 -3.07 -12.11 16.05
C GLU A 32 -3.25 -12.23 14.53
N PRO A 33 -4.13 -13.14 14.06
CA PRO A 33 -4.37 -13.30 12.64
C PRO A 33 -4.96 -12.02 12.05
N LEU A 34 -4.47 -11.63 10.87
CA LEU A 34 -5.04 -10.52 10.13
C LEU A 34 -6.49 -10.84 9.74
N PRO A 35 -7.38 -9.82 9.71
CA PRO A 35 -8.74 -10.01 9.21
C PRO A 35 -8.70 -10.48 7.75
N PRO A 36 -9.68 -11.30 7.33
CA PRO A 36 -9.72 -11.81 5.97
C PRO A 36 -9.89 -10.66 4.99
N LEU A 37 -9.12 -10.70 3.89
CA LEU A 37 -9.30 -9.79 2.77
C LEU A 37 -10.53 -10.22 1.95
N ALA A 38 -11.37 -9.26 1.58
CA ALA A 38 -12.50 -9.54 0.72
C ALA A 38 -12.02 -9.99 -0.67
N PRO A 39 -12.65 -11.01 -1.29
CA PRO A 39 -12.27 -11.47 -2.61
C PRO A 39 -12.39 -10.35 -3.66
N SER A 40 -11.62 -10.47 -4.73
CA SER A 40 -11.76 -9.56 -5.87
C SER A 40 -13.07 -9.86 -6.59
N GLN A 41 -13.89 -8.83 -6.82
CA GLN A 41 -15.17 -8.95 -7.50
C GLN A 41 -15.06 -8.62 -9.00
N THR A 42 -13.96 -8.00 -9.41
CA THR A 42 -13.70 -7.66 -10.81
C THR A 42 -12.25 -7.97 -11.18
N PRO A 43 -11.97 -8.25 -12.46
CA PRO A 43 -10.60 -8.42 -12.93
C PRO A 43 -9.71 -7.20 -12.62
N TRP A 44 -10.28 -6.00 -12.68
CA TRP A 44 -9.54 -4.78 -12.35
C TRP A 44 -9.13 -4.71 -10.88
N GLN A 45 -10.00 -5.13 -9.95
CA GLN A 45 -9.65 -5.18 -8.53
C GLN A 45 -8.50 -6.15 -8.26
N GLU A 46 -8.49 -7.30 -8.95
CA GLU A 46 -7.42 -8.28 -8.82
C GLU A 46 -6.09 -7.73 -9.34
N LEU A 47 -6.07 -7.18 -10.56
CA LEU A 47 -4.87 -6.56 -11.14
C LEU A 47 -4.35 -5.42 -10.26
N TYR A 48 -5.23 -4.54 -9.78
CA TYR A 48 -4.82 -3.42 -8.93
C TYR A 48 -4.18 -3.89 -7.62
N ARG A 49 -4.79 -4.86 -6.94
CA ARG A 49 -4.25 -5.40 -5.66
C ARG A 49 -2.89 -6.08 -5.83
N GLN A 50 -2.64 -6.67 -6.99
CA GLN A 50 -1.37 -7.34 -7.27
C GLN A 50 -0.25 -6.36 -7.63
N LEU A 51 -0.57 -5.21 -8.23
CA LEU A 51 0.43 -4.37 -8.92
C LEU A 51 0.64 -2.99 -8.32
N VAL A 52 -0.25 -2.51 -7.45
CA VAL A 52 -0.15 -1.15 -6.88
C VAL A 52 0.90 -1.06 -5.76
N GLY A 53 1.64 0.04 -5.75
CA GLY A 53 2.58 0.43 -4.71
C GLY A 53 1.94 0.98 -3.45
N GLN A 54 2.77 1.19 -2.42
CA GLN A 54 2.34 1.90 -1.21
C GLN A 54 2.16 3.41 -1.49
N LEU A 55 1.32 4.10 -0.72
CA LEU A 55 1.14 5.55 -0.88
C LEU A 55 2.43 6.35 -0.63
N SER A 56 3.34 5.83 0.19
CA SER A 56 4.67 6.42 0.41
C SER A 56 5.55 6.40 -0.84
N THR A 57 5.32 5.46 -1.77
CA THR A 57 6.00 5.39 -3.07
C THR A 57 5.19 6.03 -4.21
N GLY A 58 4.00 6.57 -3.91
CA GLY A 58 3.14 7.26 -4.86
C GLY A 58 1.87 6.50 -5.26
N GLY A 59 1.68 5.25 -4.81
CA GLY A 59 0.47 4.48 -5.09
C GLY A 59 0.24 4.19 -6.58
N CYS A 60 1.30 4.15 -7.37
CA CYS A 60 1.24 3.85 -8.80
C CYS A 60 1.09 2.35 -9.05
N LEU A 61 0.71 1.97 -10.27
CA LEU A 61 0.95 0.62 -10.77
C LEU A 61 2.48 0.46 -10.95
N GLU A 62 3.14 -0.26 -10.05
CA GLU A 62 4.60 -0.25 -9.93
C GLU A 62 5.32 -0.58 -11.25
N PRO A 63 4.91 -1.61 -12.03
CA PRO A 63 5.56 -1.91 -13.30
C PRO A 63 5.42 -0.77 -14.33
N ALA A 64 4.35 0.01 -14.28
CA ALA A 64 4.10 1.08 -15.24
C ALA A 64 5.15 2.20 -15.14
N THR A 65 5.78 2.37 -13.97
CA THR A 65 6.82 3.38 -13.75
C THR A 65 8.09 3.12 -14.58
N LEU A 66 8.29 1.89 -15.06
CA LEU A 66 9.41 1.51 -15.92
C LEU A 66 9.19 1.89 -17.39
N TYR A 67 7.94 2.06 -17.83
CA TYR A 67 7.60 2.28 -19.23
C TYR A 67 7.30 3.75 -19.49
N TRP A 68 8.36 4.54 -19.67
CA TRP A 68 8.29 5.95 -20.07
C TRP A 68 8.94 6.13 -21.45
N ARG A 69 8.55 7.19 -22.18
CA ARG A 69 9.08 7.49 -23.54
C ARG A 69 9.11 6.28 -24.49
N VAL A 70 8.05 5.48 -24.45
CA VAL A 70 7.98 4.20 -25.17
C VAL A 70 8.25 4.35 -26.68
N ILE A 71 7.73 5.39 -27.34
CA ILE A 71 7.98 5.62 -28.78
C ILE A 71 9.41 6.10 -29.05
N PRO A 72 9.93 7.15 -28.38
CA PRO A 72 11.34 7.54 -28.55
C PRO A 72 12.36 6.42 -28.30
N GLU A 73 12.07 5.49 -27.38
CA GLU A 73 13.01 4.44 -26.97
C GLU A 73 12.82 3.11 -27.70
N ASN A 74 11.59 2.76 -28.08
CA ASN A 74 11.26 1.45 -28.69
C ASN A 74 10.72 1.56 -30.13
N GLY A 75 10.59 2.78 -30.66
CA GLY A 75 9.98 3.03 -31.97
C GLY A 75 8.44 2.98 -31.95
N PRO A 76 7.80 3.34 -33.07
CA PRO A 76 6.35 3.21 -33.21
C PRO A 76 5.94 1.73 -33.19
N PRO A 77 4.73 1.41 -32.69
CA PRO A 77 4.19 0.05 -32.78
C PRO A 77 4.00 -0.37 -34.25
N ARG A 78 3.86 -1.69 -34.47
CA ARG A 78 3.55 -2.25 -35.79
C ARG A 78 2.30 -1.60 -36.40
N HIS A 79 2.28 -1.49 -37.73
CA HIS A 79 1.07 -1.12 -38.46
C HIS A 79 -0.07 -2.07 -38.11
N SER A 80 -1.26 -1.51 -37.88
CA SER A 80 -2.43 -2.27 -37.43
C SER A 80 -3.24 -2.87 -38.57
N HIS A 81 -3.00 -2.43 -39.81
CA HIS A 81 -3.61 -2.87 -41.07
C HIS A 81 -2.59 -2.76 -42.20
#